data_AF-A0A9X2YWJ7-F1
#
_entry.id   AF-A0A9X2YWJ7-F1
#
_cell.length_a   1.000
_cell.length_b   1.000
_cell.length_c   1.000
_cell.angle_alpha   90.00
_cell.angle_beta   90.00
_cell.angle_gamma   90.00
#
_symmetry.space_group_name_H-M   'P 1'
#
loop_
_entity.id
_entity.type
_entity.pdbx_description
1 polymer ?
#
loop_
_entity_poly.entity_id
_entity_poly.type
_entity_poly.pdbx_seq_one_letter_code
_entity_poly.pdbx_strand_id
1 'polypeptide(L)'
;MFVALGVEVVLASLAFVYVRRLLALRALPGAEELNSYQKALRKLRKNEPMTDDEVNLARRIIDIRRSPLAYTVPLAFMTMGIFYVLGSLEYLHGHQASERTFLGFIPMFTATNLIIQMRKTARLKKRLPKQAALQPVA
;
A
#
# COMPACT_ATOMS: atom_id res chain seq x y z
N MET A 1 -26.33 -5.14 -6.58
CA MET A 1 -26.09 -4.04 -5.62
C MET A 1 -25.72 -4.51 -4.20
N PHE A 2 -26.47 -5.39 -3.53
CA PHE A 2 -26.16 -5.83 -2.15
C PHE A 2 -24.83 -6.57 -1.98
N VAL A 3 -24.41 -7.38 -2.96
CA VAL A 3 -23.09 -8.04 -2.94
C VAL A 3 -21.96 -7.02 -2.95
N ALA A 4 -22.09 -5.97 -3.76
CA ALA A 4 -21.11 -4.89 -3.83
C ALA A 4 -20.97 -4.15 -2.48
N LEU A 5 -22.12 -3.81 -1.88
CA LEU A 5 -22.16 -3.21 -0.54
C LEU A 5 -21.50 -4.12 0.50
N GLY A 6 -21.83 -5.42 0.50
CA GLY A 6 -21.26 -6.38 1.44
C GLY A 6 -19.74 -6.49 1.32
N VAL A 7 -19.21 -6.58 0.10
CA VAL A 7 -17.77 -6.60 -0.15
C VAL A 7 -17.11 -5.32 0.35
N GLU A 8 -17.70 -4.16 0.05
CA GLU A 8 -17.14 -2.86 0.43
C GLU A 8 -17.12 -2.67 1.95
N VAL A 9 -18.19 -3.07 2.66
CA VAL A 9 -18.25 -3.03 4.12
C VAL A 9 -17.16 -3.91 4.75
N VAL A 10 -16.94 -5.11 4.21
CA VAL A 10 -15.88 -6.00 4.70
C VAL A 10 -14.50 -5.38 4.47
N LEU A 11 -14.22 -4.87 3.27
CA LEU A 11 -12.93 -4.24 2.94
C LEU A 11 -12.68 -2.99 3.79
N ALA A 12 -13.69 -2.13 3.95
CA ALA A 12 -13.62 -0.95 4.79
C ALA A 12 -13.38 -1.30 6.25
N SER A 13 -14.05 -2.33 6.77
CA SER A 13 -13.85 -2.81 8.16
C SER A 13 -12.42 -3.32 8.37
N LEU A 14 -11.89 -4.12 7.44
CA LEU A 14 -10.50 -4.60 7.53
C LEU A 14 -9.49 -3.47 7.38
N ALA A 15 -9.74 -2.51 6.49
CA ALA A 15 -8.92 -1.31 6.33
C ALA A 15 -8.93 -0.45 7.60
N PHE A 16 -10.09 -0.29 8.25
CA PHE A 16 -10.21 0.42 9.52
C PHE A 16 -9.37 -0.25 10.61
N VAL A 17 -9.48 -1.57 10.76
CA VAL A 17 -8.64 -2.33 11.71
C VAL A 17 -7.16 -2.17 11.40
N TYR A 18 -6.78 -2.21 10.12
CA TYR A 18 -5.40 -2.01 9.70
C TYR A 18 -4.87 -0.61 10.06
N VAL A 19 -5.64 0.45 9.77
CA VAL A 19 -5.27 1.82 10.10
C VAL A 19 -5.17 2.00 11.61
N ARG A 20 -6.10 1.45 12.39
CA ARG A 20 -6.04 1.47 13.87
C ARG A 20 -4.76 0.82 14.39
N ARG A 21 -4.37 -0.34 13.84
CA ARG A 21 -3.09 -0.99 14.16
C ARG A 21 -1.90 -0.13 13.77
N LEU A 22 -1.97 0.56 12.64
CA LEU A 22 -0.93 1.46 12.17
C LEU A 22 -0.77 2.71 13.05
N LEU A 23 -1.86 3.24 13.59
CA LEU A 23 -1.83 4.38 14.51
C LEU A 23 -1.35 3.99 15.92
N ALA A 24 -1.57 2.73 16.34
CA ALA A 24 -1.08 2.21 17.62
C ALA A 24 0.43 1.88 17.61
N LEU A 25 1.07 1.91 16.44
CA LEU A 25 2.48 1.57 16.28
C LEU A 25 3.38 2.69 16.84
N ARG A 26 4.13 2.40 17.91
CA ARG A 26 5.06 3.34 18.59
C ARG A 26 6.09 3.97 17.63
N ALA A 27 6.45 5.24 17.78
CA ALA A 27 7.53 5.83 16.98
C ALA A 27 8.87 5.08 17.23
N LEU A 28 9.63 4.83 16.16
CA LEU A 28 10.99 4.28 16.28
C LEU A 28 12.00 5.42 16.50
N PRO A 29 13.13 5.16 17.18
CA PRO A 29 14.26 6.09 17.19
C PRO A 29 14.67 6.47 15.76
N GLY A 30 14.95 7.76 15.52
CA GLY A 30 15.28 8.27 14.18
C GLY A 30 14.10 8.47 13.22
N ALA A 31 12.86 8.16 13.64
CA ALA A 31 11.65 8.44 12.84
C ALA A 31 11.22 9.93 12.88
N GLU A 32 11.82 10.73 13.75
CA GLU A 32 11.49 12.14 13.99
C GLU A 32 11.91 13.06 12.83
N GLU A 33 12.96 12.67 12.09
CA GLU A 33 13.37 13.40 10.89
C GLU A 33 12.32 13.23 9.76
N LEU A 34 11.92 14.36 9.18
CA LEU A 34 11.08 14.38 7.99
C LEU A 34 11.75 13.55 6.88
N ASN A 35 11.02 12.60 6.30
CA ASN A 35 11.49 11.69 5.25
C ASN A 35 12.53 10.63 5.67
N SER A 36 12.81 10.43 6.96
CA SER A 36 13.68 9.36 7.50
C SER A 36 13.40 7.99 6.86
N TYR A 37 12.12 7.62 6.82
CA TYR A 37 11.60 6.41 6.17
C TYR A 37 11.90 6.32 4.66
N GLN A 38 11.78 7.43 3.92
CA GLN A 38 12.06 7.45 2.48
C GLN A 38 13.57 7.36 2.21
N LYS A 39 14.38 8.05 3.02
CA LYS A 39 15.84 8.02 2.97
C LYS A 39 16.36 6.61 3.22
N ALA A 40 15.87 5.95 4.27
CA ALA A 40 16.22 4.56 4.59
C ALA A 40 15.86 3.60 3.44
N LEU A 41 14.66 3.72 2.84
CA LEU A 41 14.28 2.90 1.69
C LEU A 41 15.13 3.18 0.44
N ARG A 42 15.53 4.44 0.22
CA ARG A 42 16.40 4.82 -0.91
C ARG A 42 17.79 4.23 -0.74
N LYS A 43 18.39 4.35 0.45
CA LYS A 43 19.68 3.73 0.79
C LYS A 43 19.64 2.21 0.59
N LEU A 44 18.60 1.57 1.13
CA LEU A 44 18.38 0.12 0.97
C LEU A 44 18.20 -0.29 -0.51
N ARG A 45 17.57 0.56 -1.32
CA ARG A 45 17.42 0.33 -2.78
C ARG A 45 18.74 0.51 -3.53
N LYS A 46 19.65 1.32 -3.04
CA LYS A 46 20.98 1.52 -3.66
C LYS A 46 22.06 0.60 -3.09
N ASN A 47 21.74 -0.14 -2.02
CA ASN A 47 22.72 -0.88 -1.21
C ASN A 47 23.82 0.02 -0.63
N GLU A 48 23.48 1.28 -0.33
CA GLU A 48 24.37 2.18 0.40
C GLU A 48 24.52 1.69 1.86
N PRO A 49 25.64 2.00 2.55
CA PRO A 49 25.81 1.68 3.96
C PRO A 49 24.75 2.41 4.80
N MET A 50 24.17 1.69 5.76
CA MET A 50 23.08 2.14 6.62
C MET A 50 23.41 1.89 8.08
N THR A 51 22.95 2.77 8.97
CA THR A 51 23.01 2.53 10.42
C THR A 51 21.95 1.53 10.86
N ASP A 52 22.08 0.96 12.06
CA ASP A 52 21.10 0.01 12.60
C ASP A 52 19.69 0.62 12.72
N ASP A 53 19.60 1.89 13.10
CA ASP A 53 18.33 2.63 13.14
C ASP A 53 17.69 2.73 11.75
N GLU A 54 18.48 3.04 10.72
CA GLU A 54 17.98 3.12 9.33
C GLU A 54 17.51 1.74 8.83
N VAL A 55 18.21 0.66 9.20
CA VAL A 55 17.81 -0.72 8.88
C VAL A 55 16.50 -1.08 9.58
N ASN A 56 16.34 -0.71 10.85
CA ASN A 56 15.11 -0.95 11.62
C ASN A 56 13.92 -0.15 11.06
N LEU A 57 14.14 1.12 10.68
CA LEU A 57 13.14 1.95 10.01
C LEU A 57 12.70 1.32 8.68
N ALA A 58 13.65 0.88 7.84
CA ALA A 58 13.34 0.25 6.57
C ALA A 58 12.60 -1.09 6.75
N ARG A 59 13.05 -1.93 7.69
CA ARG A 59 12.40 -3.21 8.04
C ARG A 59 10.95 -2.98 8.46
N ARG A 60 10.69 -1.99 9.31
CA ARG A 60 9.33 -1.68 9.77
C ARG A 60 8.39 -1.31 8.62
N ILE A 61 8.81 -0.43 7.71
CA ILE A 61 7.97 -0.09 6.55
C ILE A 61 7.72 -1.32 5.67
N ILE A 62 8.74 -2.15 5.46
CA ILE A 62 8.63 -3.37 4.66
C ILE A 62 7.60 -4.31 5.27
N ASP A 63 7.64 -4.50 6.59
CA ASP A 63 6.70 -5.38 7.30
C ASP A 63 5.27 -4.84 7.25
N ILE A 64 5.09 -3.51 7.43
CA ILE A 64 3.80 -2.83 7.26
C ILE A 64 3.26 -3.07 5.84
N ARG A 65 4.07 -2.80 4.80
CA ARG A 65 3.67 -2.92 3.38
C ARG A 65 3.48 -4.35 2.91
N ARG A 66 4.04 -5.34 3.62
CA ARG A 66 3.94 -6.77 3.31
C ARG A 66 2.71 -7.41 3.97
N SER A 67 2.13 -6.78 4.98
CA SER A 67 0.90 -7.24 5.62
C SER A 67 -0.23 -7.42 4.61
N PRO A 68 -0.95 -8.56 4.61
CA PRO A 68 -2.11 -8.76 3.75
C PRO A 68 -3.20 -7.69 3.97
N LEU A 69 -3.37 -7.27 5.23
CA LEU A 69 -4.31 -6.20 5.59
C LEU A 69 -3.97 -4.86 4.94
N ALA A 70 -2.72 -4.62 4.57
CA ALA A 70 -2.35 -3.38 3.89
C ALA A 70 -2.99 -3.28 2.48
N TYR A 71 -3.35 -4.41 1.87
CA TYR A 71 -3.95 -4.46 0.53
C TYR A 71 -5.47 -4.23 0.55
N THR A 72 -6.12 -4.20 1.71
CA THR A 72 -7.57 -3.95 1.79
C THR A 72 -7.91 -2.53 1.36
N VAL A 73 -7.03 -1.55 1.64
CA VAL A 73 -7.18 -0.15 1.22
C VAL A 73 -7.19 0.00 -0.31
N PRO A 74 -6.15 -0.42 -1.06
CA PRO A 74 -6.21 -0.37 -2.52
C PRO A 74 -7.31 -1.26 -3.10
N LEU A 75 -7.61 -2.39 -2.47
CA LEU A 75 -8.67 -3.28 -2.95
C LEU A 75 -10.05 -2.64 -2.84
N ALA A 76 -10.33 -1.87 -1.78
CA ALA A 76 -11.55 -1.08 -1.64
C ALA A 76 -11.70 -0.06 -2.77
N PHE A 77 -10.64 0.71 -3.08
CA PHE A 77 -10.67 1.64 -4.23
C PHE A 77 -10.89 0.92 -5.56
N MET A 78 -10.29 -0.27 -5.73
CA MET A 78 -10.47 -1.10 -6.92
C MET A 78 -11.93 -1.57 -7.05
N THR A 79 -12.51 -2.14 -5.98
CA THR A 79 -13.88 -2.66 -6.00
C THR A 79 -14.90 -1.54 -6.20
N MET A 80 -14.71 -0.41 -5.54
CA MET A 80 -15.54 0.78 -5.74
C MET A 80 -15.56 1.24 -7.20
N GLY A 81 -14.38 1.29 -7.84
CA GLY A 81 -14.28 1.65 -9.26
C GLY A 81 -14.95 0.64 -10.19
N ILE A 82 -14.74 -0.66 -9.95
CA ILE A 82 -15.37 -1.75 -10.72
C ILE A 82 -16.90 -1.67 -10.61
N PHE A 83 -17.43 -1.56 -9.39
CA PHE A 83 -18.88 -1.52 -9.18
C PHE A 83 -19.51 -0.26 -9.77
N TYR A 84 -18.81 0.87 -9.74
CA TYR A 84 -19.28 2.09 -10.38
C TYR A 84 -19.40 1.91 -11.90
N VAL A 85 -18.37 1.40 -12.57
CA VAL A 85 -18.39 1.20 -14.03
C VAL A 85 -19.44 0.16 -14.42
N LEU A 86 -19.45 -1.01 -13.78
CA LEU A 86 -20.38 -2.08 -14.11
C LEU A 86 -21.83 -1.69 -13.81
N GLY A 87 -22.10 -1.05 -12.67
CA GLY A 87 -23.43 -0.57 -12.33
C GLY A 87 -23.91 0.54 -13.28
N SER A 88 -23.01 1.42 -13.71
CA SER A 88 -23.36 2.45 -14.70
C SER A 88 -23.70 1.85 -16.06
N LEU A 89 -22.96 0.83 -16.49
CA LEU A 89 -23.23 0.08 -17.73
C LEU A 89 -24.55 -0.68 -17.68
N GLU A 90 -24.87 -1.31 -16.55
CA GLU A 90 -26.16 -1.98 -16.34
C GLU A 90 -27.32 -0.98 -16.44
N TYR A 91 -27.19 0.20 -15.82
CA TYR A 91 -28.21 1.26 -15.85
C TYR A 91 -28.51 1.80 -17.25
N LEU A 92 -27.52 1.76 -18.16
CA LEU A 92 -27.65 2.27 -19.52
C LEU A 92 -28.62 1.44 -20.39
N HIS A 93 -28.99 0.20 -20.01
CA HIS A 93 -29.93 -0.66 -20.77
C HIS A 93 -29.64 -0.73 -22.29
N GLY A 94 -28.37 -0.67 -22.69
CA GLY A 94 -27.95 -0.69 -24.11
C GLY A 94 -27.86 0.67 -24.82
N HIS A 95 -28.13 1.78 -24.12
CA HIS A 95 -27.88 3.13 -24.64
C HIS A 95 -26.37 3.46 -24.66
N GLN A 96 -25.98 4.43 -25.48
CA GLN A 96 -24.58 4.84 -25.62
C GLN A 96 -24.00 5.30 -24.27
N ALA A 97 -22.90 4.68 -23.85
CA ALA A 97 -22.23 5.02 -22.61
C ALA A 97 -21.60 6.43 -22.70
N SER A 98 -21.90 7.27 -21.71
CA SER A 98 -21.22 8.55 -21.53
C SER A 98 -19.82 8.33 -20.94
N GLU A 99 -18.89 9.25 -21.16
CA GLU A 99 -17.56 9.29 -20.51
C GLU A 99 -17.64 9.16 -18.98
N ARG A 100 -18.72 9.65 -18.37
CA ARG A 100 -18.98 9.57 -16.92
C ARG A 100 -19.03 8.13 -16.40
N THR A 101 -19.44 7.17 -17.24
CA THR A 101 -19.49 5.73 -16.95
C THR A 101 -18.11 5.20 -16.58
N PHE A 102 -17.06 5.80 -17.14
CA PHE A 102 -15.68 5.32 -17.04
C PHE A 102 -14.85 6.03 -15.96
N LEU A 103 -15.46 6.94 -15.18
CA LEU A 103 -14.78 7.63 -14.08
C LEU A 103 -14.25 6.66 -13.02
N GLY A 104 -14.86 5.48 -12.88
CA GLY A 104 -14.40 4.42 -11.98
C GLY A 104 -13.02 3.85 -12.35
N PHE A 105 -12.49 4.09 -13.56
CA PHE A 105 -11.11 3.68 -13.87
C PHE A 105 -10.06 4.50 -13.11
N ILE A 106 -10.35 5.74 -12.74
CA ILE A 106 -9.42 6.58 -11.98
C ILE A 106 -9.03 5.92 -10.65
N PRO A 107 -9.98 5.53 -9.77
CA PRO A 107 -9.63 4.84 -8.54
C PRO A 107 -9.02 3.45 -8.80
N MET A 108 -9.39 2.74 -9.88
CA MET A 108 -8.75 1.47 -10.25
C MET A 108 -7.27 1.62 -10.61
N PHE A 109 -6.90 2.65 -11.37
CA PHE A 109 -5.50 2.94 -11.70
C PHE A 109 -4.71 3.37 -10.47
N THR A 110 -5.29 4.22 -9.61
CA THR A 110 -4.68 4.60 -8.33
C THR A 110 -4.42 3.39 -7.45
N ALA A 111 -5.41 2.51 -7.30
CA ALA A 111 -5.29 1.26 -6.55
C ALA A 111 -4.18 0.35 -7.12
N THR A 112 -4.14 0.18 -8.44
CA THR A 112 -3.13 -0.63 -9.12
C THR A 112 -1.72 -0.10 -8.86
N ASN A 113 -1.53 1.21 -9.00
CA ASN A 113 -0.25 1.86 -8.72
C ASN A 113 0.18 1.63 -7.27
N LEU A 114 -0.74 1.80 -6.32
CA LEU A 114 -0.47 1.57 -4.90
C LEU A 114 -0.05 0.12 -4.63
N ILE A 115 -0.76 -0.87 -5.18
CA ILE A 115 -0.41 -2.29 -5.08
C ILE A 115 1.01 -2.55 -5.62
N ILE A 116 1.33 -2.00 -6.79
CA ILE A 116 2.66 -2.15 -7.40
C ILE A 116 3.74 -1.56 -6.50
N GLN A 117 3.56 -0.36 -5.96
CA GLN A 117 4.52 0.29 -5.08
C GLN A 117 4.72 -0.47 -3.77
N MET A 118 3.64 -1.01 -3.20
CA MET A 118 3.68 -1.85 -2.00
C MET A 118 4.46 -3.14 -2.25
N ARG A 119 4.21 -3.83 -3.38
CA ARG A 119 4.95 -5.03 -3.76
C ARG A 119 6.42 -4.75 -4.04
N LYS A 120 6.74 -3.65 -4.71
CA LYS A 120 8.13 -3.21 -4.95
C LYS A 120 8.87 -2.99 -3.62
N THR A 121 8.23 -2.34 -2.66
CA THR A 121 8.80 -2.12 -1.32
C THR A 121 8.95 -3.44 -0.56
N ALA A 122 7.94 -4.32 -0.57
CA ALA A 122 8.00 -5.61 0.11
C ALA A 122 9.14 -6.51 -0.42
N ARG A 123 9.47 -6.41 -1.71
CA ARG A 123 10.60 -7.13 -2.32
C ARG A 123 11.97 -6.66 -1.80
N LEU A 124 12.09 -5.45 -1.25
CA LEU A 124 13.33 -4.95 -0.65
C LEU A 124 13.73 -5.74 0.61
N LYS A 125 12.83 -6.53 1.20
CA LYS A 125 13.17 -7.46 2.29
C LYS A 125 14.40 -8.32 1.97
N LYS A 126 14.54 -8.76 0.71
CA LYS A 126 15.65 -9.59 0.26
C LYS A 126 17.02 -8.90 0.36
N ARG A 127 17.05 -7.57 0.51
CA ARG A 127 18.28 -6.76 0.60
C ARG A 127 18.68 -6.45 2.04
N LEU A 128 17.82 -6.69 3.02
CA LEU A 128 18.13 -6.48 4.44
C LEU A 128 19.30 -7.35 4.93
N PRO A 129 19.43 -8.64 4.56
CA PRO A 129 20.57 -9.45 5.00
C PRO A 129 21.91 -8.95 4.43
N LYS A 130 21.88 -8.39 3.21
CA LYS A 130 23.08 -7.83 2.58
C LYS A 130 23.59 -6.60 3.32
N GLN A 131 22.71 -5.82 3.94
CA GLN A 131 23.10 -4.67 4.76
C GLN A 131 23.79 -5.09 6.05
N ALA A 132 23.31 -6.15 6.71
CA ALA A 132 23.97 -6.72 7.88
C ALA A 132 25.40 -7.20 7.57
N ALA A 133 25.65 -7.69 6.34
CA ALA A 133 26.98 -8.11 5.89
C ALA A 133 27.91 -6.97 5.45
N LEU A 134 27.37 -5.77 5.20
CA LEU A 134 28.15 -4.58 4.80
C LEU A 134 28.57 -3.73 6.01
N GLN A 135 28.12 -4.09 7.22
CA GLN A 135 28.61 -3.45 8.43
C GLN A 135 30.07 -3.87 8.64
N PRO A 136 31.01 -2.91 8.79
CA PRO A 136 32.33 -3.26 9.29
C PRO A 136 32.15 -3.83 10.69
N VAL A 137 32.67 -5.05 10.90
CA VAL A 137 32.83 -5.62 12.25
C VAL A 137 33.66 -4.61 13.04
N ALA A 138 33.03 -4.02 14.06
CA ALA A 138 33.73 -3.19 15.04
C ALA A 138 34.72 -4.04 15.84
#